data_AF-A0A0Q9NB57-F1
#
_entry.id   AF-A0A0Q9NB57-F1
#
_cell.length_a   1.000
_cell.length_b   1.000
_cell.length_c   1.000
_cell.angle_alpha   90.00
_cell.angle_beta   90.00
_cell.angle_gamma   90.00
#
_symmetry.space_group_name_H-M   'P 1'
#
loop_
_entity.id
_entity.type
_entity.pdbx_description
1 polymer ?
#
loop_
_entity_poly.entity_id
_entity_poly.type
_entity_poly.pdbx_seq_one_letter_code
_entity_poly.pdbx_strand_id
1 'polypeptide(L)' 'MSTQTSDNFSAFASLHRYFAFIETDKPTLEQAQIAVSQLHLVYGAESEDDLMKRGGPEIIQMYTDVKNKILNAAK' A
#
# COMPACT_ATOMS: atom_id res chain seq x y z
N MET A 1 29.47 -24.57 11.19
CA MET A 1 28.05 -24.41 10.80
C MET A 1 27.23 -23.81 11.96
N SER A 2 27.59 -22.65 12.52
CA SER A 2 26.86 -22.06 13.66
C SER A 2 26.60 -20.55 13.59
N THR A 3 27.16 -19.85 12.60
CA THR A 3 26.97 -18.40 12.43
C THR A 3 25.78 -18.08 11.52
N GLN A 4 25.56 -18.92 10.49
CA GLN A 4 24.50 -18.74 9.49
C GLN A 4 23.08 -18.74 10.07
N THR A 5 22.83 -19.49 11.15
CA THR A 5 21.52 -19.56 11.82
C THR A 5 21.26 -18.35 12.72
N SER A 6 22.29 -17.79 13.35
CA SER A 6 22.16 -16.60 14.21
C SER A 6 21.89 -15.34 13.38
N ASP A 7 22.59 -15.19 12.26
CA ASP A 7 22.40 -14.04 11.36
C ASP A 7 21.00 -14.06 10.72
N ASN A 8 20.52 -15.24 10.32
CA ASN A 8 19.17 -15.41 9.78
C ASN A 8 18.08 -15.10 10.81
N PHE A 9 18.28 -15.48 12.07
CA PHE A 9 17.33 -15.16 13.14
C PHE A 9 17.32 -13.65 13.48
N SER A 10 18.48 -13.00 13.46
CA SER A 10 18.59 -11.55 13.64
C SER A 10 17.89 -10.78 12.51
N ALA A 11 18.06 -11.22 11.26
CA ALA A 11 17.37 -10.65 10.11
C ALA A 11 15.84 -10.82 10.22
N PHE A 12 15.38 -12.02 10.60
CA PHE A 12 13.96 -12.28 10.84
C PHE A 12 13.38 -11.39 11.95
N ALA A 13 14.05 -11.29 13.09
CA ALA A 13 13.62 -10.47 14.21
C ALA A 13 13.56 -8.97 13.84
N SER A 14 14.50 -8.52 13.00
CA SER A 14 14.55 -7.13 12.51
C SER A 14 13.40 -6.83 11.55
N LEU A 15 13.11 -7.72 10.60
CA LEU A 15 11.94 -7.63 9.72
C LEU A 15 10.64 -7.66 10.52
N HIS A 16 10.52 -8.57 11.49
CA HIS A 16 9.34 -8.67 12.33
C HIS A 16 9.11 -7.39 13.14
N ARG A 17 10.16 -6.80 13.72
CA ARG A 17 10.07 -5.50 14.40
C ARG A 17 9.68 -4.38 13.47
N TYR A 18 10.24 -4.35 12.26
CA TYR A 18 9.87 -3.35 11.26
C TYR A 18 8.39 -3.46 10.89
N PHE A 19 7.89 -4.67 10.63
CA PHE A 19 6.48 -4.90 10.33
C PHE A 19 5.56 -4.53 11.50
N ALA A 20 5.92 -4.89 12.73
CA ALA A 20 5.18 -4.47 13.92
C ALA A 20 5.17 -2.94 14.10
N PHE A 21 6.26 -2.25 13.73
CA PHE A 21 6.34 -0.79 13.82
C PHE A 21 5.45 -0.10 12.79
N ILE A 22 5.45 -0.56 11.53
CA ILE A 22 4.59 0.02 10.48
C ILE A 22 3.11 -0.36 10.64
N GLU A 23 2.78 -1.40 11.42
CA GLU A 23 1.40 -1.69 11.83
C GLU A 23 0.88 -0.65 12.85
N THR A 24 1.78 -0.04 13.62
CA THR A 24 1.41 0.97 14.63
C THR A 24 1.48 2.42 14.13
N ASP A 25 2.29 2.69 13.10
CA ASP A 25 2.47 4.04 12.58
C ASP A 25 1.53 4.31 11.41
N LYS A 26 0.70 5.35 11.54
CA LYS A 26 -0.23 5.73 10.46
C LYS A 26 0.57 6.33 9.30
N PRO A 27 0.25 6.00 8.03
CA PRO A 27 0.89 6.65 6.90
C PRO A 27 0.69 8.16 6.95
N THR A 28 1.71 8.92 6.53
CA THR A 28 1.57 10.37 6.41
C THR A 28 0.61 10.73 5.27
N LEU A 29 0.07 11.95 5.29
CA LEU A 29 -0.79 12.43 4.21
C LEU A 29 -0.07 12.39 2.85
N GLU A 30 1.23 12.70 2.82
CA GLU A 30 2.05 12.62 1.61
C GLU A 30 2.15 11.19 1.08
N GLN A 31 2.39 10.21 1.95
CA GLN A 31 2.43 8.80 1.59
C GLN A 31 1.08 8.32 1.03
N ALA A 32 -0.02 8.74 1.64
CA ALA A 32 -1.36 8.44 1.14
C ALA A 32 -1.62 9.06 -0.24
N GLN A 33 -1.18 10.29 -0.49
CA GLN A 33 -1.31 10.94 -1.80
C GLN A 33 -0.49 10.23 -2.88
N ILE A 34 0.74 9.81 -2.56
CA ILE A 34 1.57 9.02 -3.47
C ILE A 34 0.90 7.67 -3.79
N ALA A 35 0.35 6.98 -2.78
CA ALA A 35 -0.34 5.72 -3.00
C ALA A 35 -1.59 5.90 -3.89
N VAL A 36 -2.37 6.97 -3.68
CA VAL A 36 -3.54 7.29 -4.53
C VAL A 36 -3.12 7.62 -5.97
N SER A 37 -2.02 8.35 -6.17
CA SER A 37 -1.56 8.70 -7.51
C SER A 37 -1.17 7.48 -8.34
N GLN A 38 -0.76 6.38 -7.70
CA GLN A 38 -0.38 5.13 -8.35
C GLN A 38 -1.51 4.08 -8.41
N LEU A 39 -2.63 4.30 -7.71
CA LEU A 39 -3.70 3.31 -7.58
C LEU A 39 -4.30 2.87 -8.92
N HIS A 40 -4.38 3.78 -9.90
CA HIS A 40 -4.92 3.49 -11.23
C HIS A 40 -4.15 2.37 -11.96
N LEU A 41 -2.85 2.24 -11.70
CA LEU A 41 -1.99 1.21 -12.28
C LEU A 41 -2.38 -0.20 -11.82
N VAL A 42 -2.89 -0.34 -10.58
CA VAL A 42 -3.36 -1.62 -10.02
C VAL A 42 -4.55 -2.17 -10.80
N TYR A 43 -5.34 -1.27 -11.38
CA TYR A 43 -6.49 -1.61 -12.22
C TYR A 43 -6.15 -1.64 -13.72
N GLY A 44 -4.86 -1.56 -14.07
CA GLY A 44 -4.39 -1.65 -15.46
C GLY A 44 -4.67 -0.42 -16.31
N ALA A 45 -5.02 0.72 -15.70
CA ALA A 45 -5.23 1.98 -16.40
C ALA A 45 -3.93 2.81 -16.45
N GLU A 46 -3.78 3.65 -17.48
CA GLU A 46 -2.64 4.56 -17.63
C GLU A 46 -2.82 5.89 -16.88
N SER A 47 -4.07 6.21 -16.50
CA SER A 47 -4.42 7.37 -15.67
C SER A 47 -5.73 7.12 -14.93
N GLU A 48 -6.02 7.92 -13.89
CA GLU A 48 -7.33 7.89 -13.22
C GLU A 48 -8.47 8.22 -14.20
N ASP A 49 -8.26 9.19 -15.11
CA ASP A 49 -9.26 9.54 -16.13
C ASP A 49 -9.53 8.38 -17.10
N ASP A 50 -8.50 7.61 -17.46
CA ASP A 50 -8.66 6.43 -18.31
C ASP A 50 -9.50 5.35 -17.62
N LEU A 51 -9.23 5.13 -16.32
CA LEU A 51 -10.01 4.21 -15.50
C LEU A 51 -11.48 4.63 -15.40
N MET A 52 -11.75 5.93 -15.21
CA MET A 52 -13.12 6.45 -15.11
C MET A 52 -13.89 6.39 -16.42
N LYS A 53 -13.20 6.42 -17.57
CA LYS A 53 -13.83 6.35 -18.90
C LYS A 53 -14.07 4.91 -19.37
N ARG A 54 -13.16 3.99 -19.06
CA ARG A 54 -13.17 2.60 -19.56
C ARG A 54 -13.67 1.60 -18.53
N GLY A 55 -13.57 1.93 -17.24
CA GLY A 55 -13.95 1.05 -16.15
C GLY A 55 -15.45 0.81 -16.10
N GLY A 56 -15.83 -0.44 -15.84
CA GLY A 56 -17.22 -0.73 -15.47
C GLY A 56 -17.58 -0.07 -14.13
N PRO A 57 -18.88 0.16 -13.85
CA PRO A 57 -19.33 0.79 -12.60
C PRO A 57 -18.78 0.12 -11.33
N GLU A 58 -18.67 -1.21 -11.33
CA GLU A 58 -18.12 -1.98 -10.21
C GLU A 58 -16.63 -1.70 -9.96
N ILE A 59 -15.84 -1.57 -11.04
CA ILE A 59 -14.41 -1.25 -10.94
C ILE A 59 -14.22 0.17 -10.43
N ILE A 60 -15.01 1.12 -10.96
CA ILE A 60 -14.97 2.51 -10.52
C ILE A 60 -15.32 2.59 -9.03
N GLN A 61 -16.37 1.90 -8.59
CA GLN A 61 -16.76 1.86 -7.18
C GLN A 61 -15.63 1.29 -6.31
N MET A 62 -15.05 0.17 -6.71
CA MET A 62 -13.97 -0.48 -5.96
C MET A 62 -12.72 0.42 -5.88
N TYR A 63 -12.36 1.08 -6.98
CA TYR A 63 -11.29 2.07 -7.00
C TYR A 63 -11.55 3.22 -6.03
N THR A 64 -12.75 3.81 -6.06
CA THR A 64 -13.13 4.90 -5.17
C THR A 64 -13.11 4.47 -3.70
N ASP A 65 -13.59 3.27 -3.39
CA ASP A 65 -13.58 2.74 -2.03
C ASP A 65 -12.15 2.54 -1.52
N VAL A 66 -11.25 2.01 -2.36
CA VAL A 66 -9.84 1.84 -2.00
C VAL A 66 -9.13 3.19 -1.85
N LYS A 67 -9.37 4.15 -2.76
CA LYS A 67 -8.86 5.52 -2.67
C LYS A 67 -9.25 6.17 -1.34
N ASN A 68 -10.51 6.03 -0.94
CA ASN A 68 -11.00 6.55 0.34
C ASN A 68 -10.37 5.86 1.55
N LYS A 69 -10.18 4.53 1.50
CA LYS A 69 -9.48 3.79 2.57
C LYS A 69 -8.06 4.29 2.77
N ILE A 70 -7.31 4.50 1.67
CA ILE A 70 -5.94 5.02 1.71
C ILE A 70 -5.90 6.42 2.35
N LEU A 71 -6.76 7.33 1.90
CA LEU A 71 -6.79 8.71 2.42
C LEU A 71 -7.25 8.78 3.89
N ASN A 72 -8.13 7.87 4.32
CA ASN A 72 -8.59 7.83 5.71
C ASN A 72 -7.58 7.16 6.66
N ALA A 73 -6.71 6.28 6.16
CA ALA A 73 -5.64 5.68 6.97
C ALA A 73 -4.61 6.72 7.45
N ALA A 74 -4.47 7.82 6.71
CA ALA A 74 -3.59 8.95 7.06
C ALA A 74 -4.26 10.03 7.95
N LYS A 75 -5.51 9.82 8.38
CA LYS A 75 -6.22 10.68 9.35
C LYS A 75 -6.18 10.04 10.74
#